data_AF-A0A5M3MB60-F1
#
_entry.id   AF-A0A5M3MB60-F1
#
_cell.length_a   1.000
_cell.length_b   1.000
_cell.length_c   1.000
_cell.angle_alpha   90.00
_cell.angle_beta   90.00
_cell.angle_gamma   90.00
#
_symmetry.space_group_name_H-M   'P 1'
#
loop_
_entity.id
_entity.type
_entity.pdbx_description
1 polymer ?
#
loop_
_entity_poly.entity_id
_entity_poly.type
_entity_poly.pdbx_seq_one_letter_code
_entity_poly.pdbx_strand_id
1 'polypeptide(L)'
;MLSTRLLAMQKKLSLETKIRDAALNLSRVNAPHKTVSRQTEEQVAAAERKVDEAQKELWRVADRANDVQRRLLEHRAGVLGYTVSKMERTMAPPQLPPHLPFDDDYAANGIGSGGPSTPSRALSPGASSVASATSATTHSSAARFDGAHLFAGHAQAQLPRAPPSVVEVLALEARLRKATDALADANRRQAESARELAHLRLEKAQVEATMSMELQSAEENAAALETELRPRLEGLLAEREAWEADRARLEEREEEVERLEGRLEALEERSGESVESTRVLETALEEARAERDAAQQRAEGLEREVERARQEKDEQQIAQTPYEGPPMEYTGDSAALVAQLQPLWDALPAPEARMSKFRAQRHLRGPSGASSANASSAPPSPAPGKATTLSDNDVRSLRTLYDTAGVPGASKAGFSVEALVGRVQALVADDRALIDRLIRSAQAHEMLKRNAERAQKLAEDGNAALQMYQDQVNELEDENMRLVARGDELSTEIRHLRDTLDQARATSSIGAPAVNGNGNDAGGATAAVEAAERAKAAAEAQLRRTEEELDSVRAAQGQLQMSLMNEMTDLQTENDNLRAQLRARK
;
A
#
# COMPACT_ATOMS: atom_id res chain seq x y z
N MET A 1 9.23 -14.05 -20.26
CA MET A 1 8.40 -15.29 -20.24
C MET A 1 8.35 -15.96 -18.86
N LEU A 2 9.46 -16.40 -18.25
CA LEU A 2 9.40 -16.97 -16.89
C LEU A 2 9.14 -15.92 -15.81
N SER A 3 9.75 -14.73 -15.92
CA SER A 3 9.49 -13.58 -15.03
C SER A 3 8.02 -13.14 -15.07
N THR A 4 7.45 -13.02 -16.27
CA THR A 4 6.03 -12.67 -16.45
C THR A 4 5.10 -13.73 -15.88
N ARG A 5 5.42 -15.02 -16.06
CA ARG A 5 4.68 -16.13 -15.43
C ARG A 5 4.80 -16.12 -13.90
N LEU A 6 5.97 -15.81 -13.36
CA LEU A 6 6.19 -15.69 -11.91
C LEU A 6 5.32 -14.57 -11.32
N LEU A 7 5.32 -13.39 -11.95
CA LEU A 7 4.43 -12.28 -11.57
C LEU A 7 2.94 -12.66 -11.65
N ALA A 8 2.53 -13.36 -12.71
CA ALA A 8 1.15 -13.85 -12.83
C ALA A 8 0.77 -14.83 -11.70
N MET A 9 1.68 -15.72 -11.32
CA MET A 9 1.46 -16.66 -10.20
C MET A 9 1.44 -15.95 -8.84
N GLN A 10 2.24 -14.90 -8.63
CA GLN A 10 2.17 -14.06 -7.44
C GLN A 10 0.82 -13.32 -7.34
N LYS A 11 0.34 -12.75 -8.45
CA LYS A 11 -0.99 -12.13 -8.50
C LYS A 11 -2.11 -13.14 -8.23
N LYS A 12 -2.04 -14.34 -8.82
CA LYS A 12 -2.97 -15.46 -8.55
C LYS A 12 -2.98 -15.83 -7.07
N LEU A 13 -1.81 -16.00 -6.44
CA LEU A 13 -1.70 -16.31 -5.02
C LEU A 13 -2.31 -15.22 -4.13
N SER A 14 -2.05 -13.94 -4.44
CA SER A 14 -2.65 -12.81 -3.73
C SER A 14 -4.18 -12.83 -3.82
N LEU A 15 -4.73 -13.07 -5.01
CA LEU A 15 -6.17 -13.16 -5.23
C LEU A 15 -6.80 -14.34 -4.44
N GLU A 16 -6.22 -15.54 -4.52
CA GLU A 16 -6.73 -16.70 -3.79
C GLU A 16 -6.64 -16.50 -2.26
N THR A 17 -5.61 -15.82 -1.77
CA THR A 17 -5.49 -15.45 -0.35
C THR A 17 -6.61 -14.49 0.08
N LYS A 18 -6.90 -13.47 -0.74
CA LYS A 18 -8.02 -12.55 -0.50
C LYS A 18 -9.37 -13.28 -0.49
N ILE A 19 -9.58 -14.23 -1.41
CA ILE A 19 -10.79 -15.06 -1.45
C ILE A 19 -10.92 -15.90 -0.17
N ARG A 20 -9.82 -16.53 0.27
CA ARG A 20 -9.81 -17.31 1.53
C ARG A 20 -10.15 -16.41 2.73
N ASP A 21 -9.57 -15.22 2.81
CA ASP A 21 -9.81 -14.30 3.93
C ASP A 21 -11.26 -13.77 3.91
N ALA A 22 -11.82 -13.51 2.72
CA ALA A 22 -13.23 -13.18 2.54
C ALA A 22 -14.14 -14.35 2.95
N ALA A 23 -13.79 -15.59 2.60
CA ALA A 23 -14.51 -16.78 3.02
C ALA A 23 -14.45 -16.99 4.54
N LEU A 24 -13.31 -16.71 5.19
CA LEU A 24 -13.17 -16.74 6.65
C LEU A 24 -14.04 -15.68 7.33
N ASN A 25 -14.07 -14.47 6.79
CA ASN A 25 -14.96 -13.41 7.29
C ASN A 25 -16.44 -13.78 7.09
N LEU A 26 -16.82 -14.33 5.94
CA LEU A 26 -18.16 -14.86 5.68
C LEU A 26 -18.52 -16.00 6.65
N SER A 27 -17.59 -16.90 6.95
CA SER A 27 -17.78 -17.98 7.93
C SER A 27 -18.04 -17.41 9.33
N ARG A 28 -17.29 -16.39 9.76
CA ARG A 28 -17.52 -15.70 11.05
C ARG A 28 -18.89 -15.03 11.12
N VAL A 29 -19.30 -14.36 10.03
CA VAL A 29 -20.62 -13.71 9.95
C VAL A 29 -21.75 -14.73 9.94
N ASN A 30 -21.54 -15.91 9.34
CA ASN A 30 -22.53 -16.97 9.22
C ASN A 30 -22.51 -18.02 10.35
N ALA A 31 -21.60 -17.90 11.32
CA ALA A 31 -21.54 -18.72 12.52
C ALA A 31 -22.90 -18.89 13.26
N PRO A 32 -23.80 -17.89 13.36
CA PRO A 32 -25.11 -18.10 13.99
C PRO A 32 -26.10 -18.93 13.15
N HIS A 33 -25.87 -19.10 11.84
CA HIS A 33 -26.77 -19.78 10.92
C HIS A 33 -26.29 -21.21 10.61
N LYS A 34 -26.73 -22.22 11.36
CA LYS A 34 -26.24 -23.62 11.26
C LYS A 34 -26.19 -24.22 9.84
N THR A 35 -27.15 -23.90 8.98
CA THR A 35 -27.19 -24.42 7.60
C THR A 35 -26.18 -23.71 6.68
N VAL A 36 -26.07 -22.39 6.80
CA VAL A 36 -25.15 -21.57 6.01
C VAL A 36 -23.72 -21.76 6.50
N SER A 37 -23.51 -21.91 7.81
CA SER A 37 -22.22 -22.20 8.44
C SER A 37 -21.53 -23.41 7.80
N ARG A 38 -22.26 -24.50 7.55
CA ARG A 38 -21.71 -25.70 6.92
C ARG A 38 -21.28 -25.44 5.47
N GLN A 39 -22.05 -24.65 4.71
CA GLN A 39 -21.69 -24.28 3.34
C GLN A 39 -20.48 -23.34 3.31
N THR A 40 -20.41 -22.38 4.23
CA THR A 40 -19.26 -21.47 4.33
C THR A 40 -17.99 -22.17 4.81
N GLU A 41 -18.10 -23.17 5.69
CA GLU A 41 -16.97 -24.02 6.07
C GLU A 41 -16.42 -24.81 4.87
N GLU A 42 -17.29 -25.35 4.02
CA GLU A 42 -16.88 -26.03 2.79
C GLU A 42 -16.23 -25.06 1.79
N GLN A 43 -16.72 -23.82 1.69
CA GLN A 43 -16.11 -22.76 0.88
C GLN A 43 -14.73 -22.34 1.41
N VAL A 44 -14.57 -22.23 2.74
CA VAL A 44 -13.26 -21.96 3.37
C VAL A 44 -12.28 -23.09 3.06
N ALA A 45 -12.68 -24.35 3.25
CA ALA A 45 -11.84 -25.50 2.95
C ALA A 45 -11.47 -25.59 1.45
N ALA A 46 -12.39 -25.22 0.55
CA ALA A 46 -12.10 -25.16 -0.88
C ALA A 46 -11.13 -24.02 -1.23
N ALA A 47 -11.29 -22.85 -0.62
CA ALA A 47 -10.38 -21.71 -0.81
C ALA A 47 -8.97 -22.02 -0.27
N GLU A 48 -8.85 -22.68 0.88
CA GLU A 48 -7.57 -23.15 1.43
C GLU A 48 -6.85 -24.09 0.47
N ARG A 49 -7.55 -25.06 -0.12
CA ARG A 49 -6.95 -25.96 -1.13
C ARG A 49 -6.44 -25.21 -2.36
N LYS A 50 -7.17 -24.19 -2.83
CA LYS A 50 -6.74 -23.37 -3.97
C LYS A 50 -5.51 -22.52 -3.65
N VAL A 51 -5.43 -21.97 -2.42
CA VAL A 51 -4.24 -21.27 -1.95
C VAL A 51 -3.04 -22.21 -1.94
N ASP A 52 -3.18 -23.42 -1.39
CA ASP A 52 -2.11 -24.43 -1.38
C ASP A 52 -1.68 -24.85 -2.78
N GLU A 53 -2.62 -25.01 -3.72
CA GLU A 53 -2.33 -25.29 -5.12
C GLU A 53 -1.57 -24.14 -5.79
N ALA A 54 -2.01 -22.90 -5.59
CA ALA A 54 -1.35 -21.71 -6.11
C ALA A 54 0.08 -21.55 -5.54
N GLN A 55 0.27 -21.82 -4.25
CA GLN A 55 1.59 -21.82 -3.62
C GLN A 55 2.53 -22.88 -4.23
N LYS A 56 2.02 -24.12 -4.43
CA LYS A 56 2.79 -25.20 -5.08
C LYS A 56 3.17 -24.83 -6.52
N GLU A 57 2.27 -24.23 -7.28
CA GLU A 57 2.56 -23.76 -8.64
C GLU A 57 3.58 -22.63 -8.67
N LEU A 58 3.44 -21.64 -7.79
CA LEU A 58 4.39 -20.54 -7.63
C LEU A 58 5.79 -21.07 -7.33
N TRP A 59 5.90 -22.00 -6.38
CA TRP A 59 7.17 -22.62 -6.00
C TRP A 59 7.82 -23.34 -7.19
N ARG A 60 7.06 -24.14 -7.96
CA ARG A 60 7.56 -24.83 -9.17
C ARG A 60 8.00 -23.86 -10.29
N VAL A 61 7.40 -22.69 -10.39
CA VAL A 61 7.78 -21.67 -11.38
C VAL A 61 9.03 -20.92 -10.90
N ALA A 62 9.09 -20.58 -9.62
CA ALA A 62 10.24 -19.93 -9.00
C ALA A 62 11.49 -20.81 -9.07
N ASP A 63 11.36 -22.11 -8.79
CA ASP A 63 12.47 -23.08 -8.87
C ASP A 63 13.03 -23.17 -10.29
N ARG A 64 12.15 -23.29 -11.30
CA ARG A 64 12.56 -23.25 -12.71
C ARG A 64 13.20 -21.92 -13.12
N ALA A 65 12.74 -20.80 -12.58
CA ALA A 65 13.34 -19.49 -12.85
C ALA A 65 14.76 -19.39 -12.26
N ASN A 66 14.95 -19.88 -11.02
CA ASN A 66 16.23 -19.92 -10.35
C ASN A 66 17.23 -20.84 -11.07
N ASP A 67 16.79 -22.00 -11.56
CA ASP A 67 17.61 -22.92 -12.35
C ASP A 67 18.12 -22.27 -13.65
N VAL A 68 17.25 -21.56 -14.37
CA VAL A 68 17.65 -20.83 -15.59
C VAL A 68 18.63 -19.70 -15.24
N GLN A 69 18.39 -18.97 -14.15
CA GLN A 69 19.30 -17.92 -13.69
C GLN A 69 20.67 -18.49 -13.29
N ARG A 70 20.71 -19.63 -12.60
CA ARG A 70 21.95 -20.35 -12.28
C ARG A 70 22.72 -20.71 -13.55
N ARG A 71 22.06 -21.34 -14.53
CA ARG A 71 22.69 -21.69 -15.82
C ARG A 71 23.20 -20.47 -16.59
N LEU A 72 22.46 -19.35 -16.54
CA LEU A 72 22.90 -18.09 -17.14
C LEU A 72 24.14 -17.52 -16.45
N LEU A 73 24.21 -17.60 -15.13
CA LEU A 73 25.39 -17.16 -14.36
C LEU A 73 26.59 -18.07 -14.63
N GLU A 74 26.39 -19.39 -14.68
CA GLU A 74 27.43 -20.36 -15.06
C GLU A 74 27.96 -20.10 -16.47
N HIS A 75 27.06 -19.84 -17.44
CA HIS A 75 27.45 -19.48 -18.80
C HIS A 75 28.20 -18.15 -18.85
N ARG A 76 27.72 -17.11 -18.15
CA ARG A 76 28.40 -15.80 -18.08
C ARG A 76 29.79 -15.94 -17.45
N ALA A 77 29.91 -16.68 -16.35
CA ALA A 77 31.19 -16.97 -15.72
C ALA A 77 32.12 -17.76 -16.67
N GLY A 78 31.58 -18.74 -17.41
CA GLY A 78 32.32 -19.51 -18.42
C GLY A 78 32.82 -18.65 -19.59
N VAL A 79 31.98 -17.76 -20.12
CA VAL A 79 32.37 -16.81 -21.19
C VAL A 79 33.43 -15.84 -20.69
N LEU A 80 33.25 -15.26 -19.50
CA LEU A 80 34.24 -14.38 -18.89
C LEU A 80 35.56 -15.11 -18.65
N GLY A 81 35.51 -16.32 -18.09
CA GLY A 81 36.68 -17.18 -17.92
C GLY A 81 37.41 -17.45 -19.23
N TYR A 82 36.68 -17.79 -20.30
CA TYR A 82 37.25 -17.97 -21.64
C TYR A 82 37.89 -16.69 -22.17
N THR A 83 37.24 -15.53 -22.02
CA THR A 83 37.82 -14.24 -22.47
C THR A 83 39.06 -13.87 -21.68
N VAL A 84 39.09 -14.10 -20.37
CA VAL A 84 40.25 -13.87 -19.51
C VAL A 84 41.39 -14.81 -19.92
N SER A 85 41.15 -16.12 -20.01
CA SER A 85 42.17 -17.07 -20.46
C SER A 85 42.67 -16.79 -21.87
N LYS A 86 41.81 -16.29 -22.77
CA LYS A 86 42.22 -15.85 -24.11
C LYS A 86 43.12 -14.60 -24.03
N MET A 87 42.76 -13.62 -23.21
CA MET A 87 43.58 -12.43 -22.97
C MET A 87 44.92 -12.79 -22.34
N GLU A 88 44.93 -13.66 -21.33
CA GLU A 88 46.13 -14.19 -20.70
C GLU A 88 47.02 -14.92 -21.71
N ARG A 89 46.43 -15.70 -22.63
CA ARG A 89 47.19 -16.40 -23.68
C ARG A 89 47.77 -15.44 -24.72
N THR A 90 47.08 -14.33 -25.02
CA THR A 90 47.59 -13.27 -25.91
C THR A 90 48.60 -12.34 -25.23
N MET A 91 48.49 -12.16 -23.91
CA MET A 91 49.38 -11.31 -23.12
C MET A 91 50.58 -12.07 -22.56
N ALA A 92 50.50 -13.40 -22.47
CA ALA A 92 51.64 -14.24 -22.17
C ALA A 92 52.71 -14.00 -23.24
N PRO A 93 53.92 -13.55 -22.87
CA PRO A 93 54.98 -13.30 -23.83
C PRO A 93 55.21 -14.58 -24.64
N PRO A 94 55.41 -14.49 -25.97
CA PRO A 94 55.62 -15.66 -26.81
C PRO A 94 56.81 -16.42 -26.24
N GLN A 95 56.53 -17.54 -25.58
CA GLN A 95 57.58 -18.37 -25.06
C GLN A 95 58.39 -18.83 -26.25
N LEU A 96 59.70 -18.55 -26.19
CA LEU A 96 60.67 -18.93 -27.19
C LEU A 96 60.47 -20.41 -27.58
N PRO A 97 60.61 -20.75 -28.86
CA PRO A 97 60.31 -22.09 -29.35
C PRO A 97 61.13 -23.14 -28.57
N PRO A 98 60.51 -24.28 -28.17
CA PRO A 98 61.21 -25.35 -27.49
C PRO A 98 62.09 -26.08 -28.52
N HIS A 99 63.28 -25.55 -28.75
CA HIS A 99 64.33 -26.24 -29.49
C HIS A 99 65.26 -26.90 -28.48
N LEU A 100 64.87 -28.05 -27.93
CA LEU A 100 65.79 -29.15 -27.63
C LEU A 100 65.03 -30.49 -27.68
N PRO A 101 65.45 -31.44 -28.55
CA PRO A 101 65.06 -32.83 -28.41
C PRO A 101 65.93 -33.42 -27.30
N PHE A 102 65.33 -33.65 -26.13
CA PHE A 102 65.93 -34.47 -25.11
C PHE A 102 65.09 -35.74 -25.00
N ASP A 103 65.61 -36.81 -25.62
CA ASP A 103 65.16 -38.17 -25.36
C ASP A 103 65.38 -38.46 -23.88
N ASP A 104 64.30 -38.75 -23.14
CA ASP A 104 64.35 -39.50 -21.90
C ASP A 104 63.05 -40.28 -21.76
N ASP A 105 63.08 -41.47 -22.36
CA ASP A 105 62.41 -42.64 -21.82
C ASP A 105 62.79 -42.80 -20.33
N TYR A 106 61.88 -43.37 -19.52
CA TYR A 106 61.96 -43.67 -18.08
C TYR A 106 61.48 -42.57 -17.12
N ALA A 107 60.18 -42.58 -16.81
CA ALA A 107 59.74 -43.10 -15.51
C ALA A 107 58.21 -43.16 -15.43
N ALA A 108 57.74 -44.38 -15.22
CA ALA A 108 56.37 -44.72 -14.89
C ALA A 108 55.95 -44.23 -13.50
N ASN A 109 54.62 -44.16 -13.32
CA ASN A 109 53.87 -44.21 -12.06
C ASN A 109 53.89 -42.97 -11.16
N GLY A 110 52.74 -42.28 -11.16
CA GLY A 110 52.42 -41.28 -10.14
C GLY A 110 50.95 -40.85 -10.19
N ILE A 111 50.06 -41.73 -9.71
CA ILE A 111 48.70 -41.40 -9.32
C ILE A 111 48.76 -40.20 -8.36
N GLY A 112 48.17 -39.06 -8.72
CA GLY A 112 48.32 -37.83 -7.93
C GLY A 112 47.22 -36.81 -8.21
N SER A 113 46.09 -37.00 -7.54
CA SER A 113 45.07 -35.99 -7.25
C SER A 113 45.70 -34.64 -6.85
N GLY A 114 45.33 -33.55 -7.52
CA GLY A 114 45.77 -32.19 -7.16
C GLY A 114 44.84 -31.13 -7.75
N GLY A 115 43.99 -30.57 -6.89
CA GLY A 115 42.87 -29.68 -7.24
C GLY A 115 43.25 -28.27 -7.73
N PRO A 116 42.24 -27.47 -8.13
CA PRO A 116 42.46 -26.13 -8.66
C PRO A 116 42.86 -25.16 -7.54
N SER A 117 44.12 -24.73 -7.57
CA SER A 117 44.62 -23.65 -6.73
C SER A 117 44.02 -22.32 -7.17
N THR A 118 43.23 -21.71 -6.28
CA THR A 118 42.79 -20.32 -6.35
C THR A 118 43.97 -19.39 -6.05
N PRO A 119 44.28 -18.38 -6.88
CA PRO A 119 45.24 -17.36 -6.50
C PRO A 119 44.52 -16.26 -5.71
N SER A 120 44.95 -16.13 -4.46
CA SER A 120 44.64 -15.04 -3.55
C SER A 120 45.09 -13.67 -4.11
N ARG A 121 44.11 -12.78 -4.25
CA ARG A 121 44.06 -11.43 -3.65
C ARG A 121 45.41 -10.81 -3.20
N ALA A 122 45.90 -9.83 -3.96
CA ALA A 122 46.71 -8.70 -3.49
C ALA A 122 46.48 -7.52 -4.45
N LEU A 123 45.70 -6.50 -4.06
CA LEU A 123 46.13 -5.18 -3.54
C LEU A 123 46.23 -4.09 -4.62
N SER A 124 45.30 -3.13 -4.48
CA SER A 124 45.41 -1.67 -4.72
C SER A 124 45.22 -1.09 -6.14
N PRO A 125 44.37 -0.05 -6.28
CA PRO A 125 44.15 0.69 -7.53
C PRO A 125 45.09 1.89 -7.65
N GLY A 126 45.88 1.93 -8.72
CA GLY A 126 46.66 3.10 -9.14
C GLY A 126 45.93 3.83 -10.26
N ALA A 127 45.58 5.09 -10.00
CA ALA A 127 45.01 6.02 -10.97
C ALA A 127 45.98 6.31 -12.13
N SER A 128 45.46 6.41 -13.35
CA SER A 128 45.98 7.24 -14.46
C SER A 128 45.08 7.05 -15.70
N SER A 129 44.23 8.03 -16.02
CA SER A 129 44.47 9.07 -17.04
C SER A 129 44.55 8.53 -18.47
N VAL A 130 43.38 8.50 -19.12
CA VAL A 130 43.21 8.28 -20.55
C VAL A 130 43.47 9.60 -21.26
N ALA A 131 44.60 9.69 -21.97
CA ALA A 131 44.84 10.72 -22.97
C ALA A 131 44.59 10.13 -24.36
N SER A 132 43.66 10.76 -25.06
CA SER A 132 43.44 10.66 -26.50
C SER A 132 44.71 11.03 -27.28
N ALA A 133 45.03 10.27 -28.32
CA ALA A 133 45.68 10.81 -29.52
C ALA A 133 45.55 9.82 -30.67
N THR A 134 44.60 10.11 -31.55
CA THR A 134 44.50 9.58 -32.90
C THR A 134 45.49 10.30 -33.83
N SER A 135 46.19 9.47 -34.61
CA SER A 135 46.46 9.63 -36.05
C SER A 135 47.13 10.89 -36.61
N ALA A 136 48.35 10.66 -37.10
CA ALA A 136 48.78 10.84 -38.49
C ALA A 136 48.42 12.16 -39.20
N THR A 137 49.45 12.95 -39.50
CA THR A 137 49.51 13.70 -40.77
C THR A 137 50.97 13.97 -41.16
N THR A 138 51.31 13.47 -42.33
CA THR A 138 52.52 13.75 -43.12
C THR A 138 52.62 15.24 -43.46
N HIS A 139 53.73 15.90 -43.12
CA HIS A 139 54.27 17.00 -43.91
C HIS A 139 55.80 17.07 -43.86
N SER A 140 56.34 17.28 -45.05
CA SER A 140 57.72 17.45 -45.46
C SER A 140 58.33 18.78 -44.98
N SER A 141 59.67 18.84 -45.12
CA SER A 141 60.55 20.01 -45.22
C SER A 141 61.00 20.73 -43.93
N ALA A 142 62.16 20.31 -43.42
CA ALA A 142 63.12 21.18 -42.71
C ALA A 142 64.50 20.51 -42.63
N ALA A 143 65.11 20.19 -43.78
CA ALA A 143 66.54 19.89 -43.82
C ALA A 143 67.31 21.21 -43.66
N ARG A 144 67.84 21.42 -42.46
CA ARG A 144 68.80 22.49 -42.17
C ARG A 144 70.08 22.22 -42.94
N PHE A 145 70.40 23.16 -43.82
CA PHE A 145 71.66 23.25 -44.53
C PHE A 145 72.70 23.85 -43.57
N ASP A 146 73.66 23.03 -43.18
CA ASP A 146 74.92 23.39 -42.51
C ASP A 146 75.96 22.55 -43.25
N GLY A 147 76.97 23.03 -43.95
CA GLY A 147 77.69 24.30 -43.87
C GLY A 147 79.15 23.94 -44.13
N ALA A 148 79.68 24.37 -45.28
CA ALA A 148 81.10 24.35 -45.71
C ALA A 148 81.75 23.01 -46.13
N HIS A 149 82.14 22.93 -47.42
CA HIS A 149 83.47 22.59 -47.98
C HIS A 149 83.27 22.33 -49.50
N LEU A 150 83.34 23.35 -50.36
CA LEU A 150 84.55 23.82 -51.06
C LEU A 150 85.32 22.69 -51.79
N PHE A 151 85.35 22.81 -53.13
CA PHE A 151 86.24 22.16 -54.11
C PHE A 151 86.09 20.65 -54.36
N ALA A 152 85.42 20.30 -55.48
CA ALA A 152 85.96 19.34 -56.46
C ALA A 152 85.06 19.26 -57.72
N GLY A 153 85.62 19.67 -58.85
CA GLY A 153 85.42 19.07 -60.17
C GLY A 153 83.99 18.81 -60.66
N HIS A 154 83.49 19.69 -61.52
CA HIS A 154 82.41 19.37 -62.45
C HIS A 154 82.82 18.23 -63.40
N ALA A 155 82.55 16.98 -63.03
CA ALA A 155 82.70 15.79 -63.88
C ALA A 155 81.59 15.66 -64.96
N GLN A 156 80.78 16.71 -65.15
CA GLN A 156 79.65 16.79 -66.10
C GLN A 156 79.78 18.00 -67.03
N ALA A 157 81.01 18.47 -67.31
CA ALA A 157 81.26 19.39 -68.42
C ALA A 157 81.02 18.62 -69.74
N GLN A 158 79.78 18.64 -70.22
CA GLN A 158 79.38 18.05 -71.49
C GLN A 158 80.09 18.78 -72.64
N LEU A 159 81.00 18.07 -73.32
CA LEU A 159 81.48 18.45 -74.64
C LEU A 159 80.29 18.48 -75.64
N PRO A 160 80.27 19.41 -76.61
CA PRO A 160 79.18 19.52 -77.58
C PRO A 160 79.02 18.20 -78.35
N ARG A 161 77.94 17.47 -78.03
CA ARG A 161 77.57 16.20 -78.64
C ARG A 161 77.16 16.43 -80.09
N ALA A 162 77.63 15.55 -80.98
CA ALA A 162 77.29 15.53 -82.39
C ALA A 162 75.76 15.57 -82.61
N PRO A 163 75.27 16.17 -83.72
CA PRO A 163 73.86 16.37 -83.96
C PRO A 163 73.10 15.02 -83.86
N PRO A 164 71.99 14.98 -83.09
CA PRO A 164 71.24 13.75 -82.87
C PRO A 164 70.77 13.18 -84.20
N SER A 165 70.87 11.85 -84.35
CA SER A 165 70.34 11.19 -85.54
C SER A 165 68.82 11.35 -85.59
N VAL A 166 68.24 11.42 -86.79
CA VAL A 166 66.79 11.62 -86.98
C VAL A 166 65.94 10.61 -86.21
N VAL A 167 66.45 9.39 -86.00
CA VAL A 167 65.79 8.34 -85.20
C VAL A 167 65.74 8.69 -83.71
N GLU A 168 66.79 9.29 -83.16
CA GLU A 168 66.82 9.73 -81.77
C GLU A 168 65.86 10.91 -81.53
N VAL A 169 65.74 11.83 -82.50
CA VAL A 169 64.79 12.94 -82.43
C VAL A 169 63.35 12.43 -82.37
N LEU A 170 62.98 11.48 -83.24
CA LEU A 170 61.64 10.87 -83.20
C LEU A 170 61.37 10.11 -81.89
N ALA A 171 62.38 9.42 -81.33
CA ALA A 171 62.24 8.75 -80.04
C ALA A 171 62.08 9.74 -78.88
N LEU A 172 62.76 10.88 -78.94
CA LEU A 172 62.61 11.96 -77.95
C LEU A 172 61.26 12.66 -78.07
N GLU A 173 60.76 12.89 -79.29
CA GLU A 173 59.42 13.43 -79.51
C GLU A 173 58.33 12.49 -78.98
N ALA A 174 58.47 11.18 -79.21
CA ALA A 174 57.55 10.18 -78.66
C ALA A 174 57.60 10.14 -77.12
N ARG A 175 58.79 10.23 -76.52
CA ARG A 175 58.96 10.31 -75.06
C ARG A 175 58.39 11.61 -74.50
N LEU A 176 58.56 12.74 -75.19
CA LEU A 176 58.02 14.03 -74.80
C LEU A 176 56.49 13.99 -74.84
N ARG A 177 55.89 13.43 -75.90
CA ARG A 177 54.43 13.21 -75.97
C ARG A 177 53.93 12.31 -74.84
N LYS A 178 54.60 11.19 -74.58
CA LYS A 178 54.23 10.30 -73.45
C LYS A 178 54.35 11.02 -72.10
N ALA A 179 55.36 11.86 -71.91
CA ALA A 179 55.54 12.65 -70.70
C ALA A 179 54.47 13.76 -70.58
N THR A 180 54.08 14.40 -71.67
CA THR A 180 53.00 15.41 -71.67
C THR A 180 51.64 14.77 -71.39
N ASP A 181 51.38 13.59 -71.96
CA ASP A 181 50.14 12.85 -71.70
C ASP A 181 50.07 12.38 -70.24
N ALA A 182 51.19 11.84 -69.71
CA ALA A 182 51.28 11.46 -68.30
C ALA A 182 51.13 12.65 -67.34
N LEU A 183 51.67 13.82 -67.69
CA LEU A 183 51.48 15.05 -66.92
C LEU A 183 50.02 15.52 -66.97
N ALA A 184 49.36 15.43 -68.13
CA ALA A 184 47.95 15.77 -68.28
C ALA A 184 47.06 14.84 -67.44
N ASP A 185 47.33 13.53 -67.44
CA ASP A 185 46.60 12.56 -66.61
C ASP A 185 46.87 12.74 -65.11
N ALA A 186 48.11 13.06 -64.72
CA ALA A 186 48.43 13.41 -63.33
C ALA A 186 47.67 14.68 -62.89
N ASN A 187 47.62 15.71 -63.74
CA ASN A 187 46.84 16.92 -63.47
C ASN A 187 45.34 16.64 -63.36
N ARG A 188 44.79 15.71 -64.16
CA ARG A 188 43.40 15.26 -64.03
C ARG A 188 43.14 14.59 -62.69
N ARG A 189 44.00 13.65 -62.27
CA ARG A 189 43.90 13.00 -60.96
C ARG A 189 44.05 13.98 -59.80
N GLN A 190 44.94 14.97 -59.94
CA GLN A 190 45.09 16.05 -58.96
C GLN A 190 43.81 16.91 -58.89
N ALA A 191 43.19 17.22 -60.02
CA ALA A 191 41.92 17.95 -60.05
C ALA A 191 40.75 17.13 -59.47
N GLU A 192 40.69 15.83 -59.74
CA GLU A 192 39.69 14.90 -59.18
C GLU A 192 39.83 14.78 -57.66
N SER A 193 41.03 14.50 -57.14
CA SER A 193 41.27 14.47 -55.69
C SER A 193 41.01 15.81 -55.01
N ALA A 194 41.28 16.95 -55.67
CA ALA A 194 40.90 18.26 -55.14
C ALA A 194 39.38 18.45 -55.05
N ARG A 195 38.61 17.91 -56.01
CA ARG A 195 37.14 17.91 -55.97
C ARG A 195 36.60 17.00 -54.86
N GLU A 196 37.15 15.81 -54.71
CA GLU A 196 36.79 14.87 -53.63
C GLU A 196 37.09 15.47 -52.24
N LEU A 197 38.26 16.10 -52.07
CA LEU A 197 38.59 16.80 -50.82
C LEU A 197 37.66 17.99 -50.55
N ALA A 198 37.22 18.70 -51.58
CA ALA A 198 36.23 19.76 -51.42
C ALA A 198 34.86 19.20 -51.00
N HIS A 199 34.44 18.07 -51.58
CA HIS A 199 33.22 17.36 -51.20
C HIS A 199 33.25 16.88 -49.75
N LEU A 200 34.32 16.18 -49.34
CA LEU A 200 34.49 15.69 -47.97
C LEU A 200 34.51 16.82 -46.94
N ARG A 201 35.05 18.00 -47.28
CA ARG A 201 35.01 19.18 -46.40
C ARG A 201 33.60 19.73 -46.24
N LEU A 202 32.79 19.69 -47.30
CA LEU A 202 31.40 20.11 -47.25
C LEU A 202 30.54 19.12 -46.43
N GLU A 203 30.71 17.82 -46.65
CA GLU A 203 30.05 16.78 -45.84
C GLU A 203 30.45 16.88 -44.36
N LYS A 204 31.74 17.09 -44.07
CA LYS A 204 32.22 17.31 -42.71
C LYS A 204 31.55 18.53 -42.08
N ALA A 205 31.52 19.67 -42.78
CA ALA A 205 30.88 20.89 -42.27
C ALA A 205 29.36 20.69 -42.06
N GLN A 206 28.70 19.92 -42.92
CA GLN A 206 27.29 19.56 -42.75
C GLN A 206 27.08 18.69 -41.50
N VAL A 207 27.90 17.66 -41.28
CA VAL A 207 27.81 16.79 -40.10
C VAL A 207 28.13 17.55 -38.81
N GLU A 208 29.12 18.45 -38.83
CA GLU A 208 29.43 19.31 -37.69
C GLU A 208 28.26 20.25 -37.35
N ALA A 209 27.58 20.80 -38.37
CA ALA A 209 26.40 21.63 -38.17
C ALA A 209 25.21 20.82 -37.61
N THR A 210 24.93 19.62 -38.13
CA THR A 210 23.85 18.77 -37.60
C THR A 210 24.13 18.34 -36.17
N MET A 211 25.37 17.93 -35.88
CA MET A 211 25.77 17.54 -34.52
C MET A 211 25.69 18.73 -33.54
N SER A 212 26.06 19.94 -33.97
CA SER A 212 25.92 21.14 -33.14
C SER A 212 24.46 21.45 -32.82
N MET A 213 23.54 21.25 -33.77
CA MET A 213 22.10 21.44 -33.53
C MET A 213 21.52 20.37 -32.61
N GLU A 214 21.94 19.12 -32.76
CA GLU A 214 21.54 18.02 -31.87
C GLU A 214 22.03 18.23 -30.44
N LEU A 215 23.27 18.71 -30.26
CA LEU A 215 23.80 19.07 -28.94
C LEU A 215 23.01 20.21 -28.30
N GLN A 216 22.69 21.27 -29.05
CA GLN A 216 21.85 22.36 -28.55
C GLN A 216 20.45 21.86 -28.15
N SER A 217 19.83 21.02 -28.98
CA SER A 217 18.53 20.42 -28.65
C SER A 217 18.59 19.52 -27.40
N ALA A 218 19.67 18.76 -27.24
CA ALA A 218 19.88 17.94 -26.05
C ALA A 218 20.09 18.79 -24.78
N GLU A 219 20.83 19.90 -24.89
CA GLU A 219 21.03 20.86 -23.80
C GLU A 219 19.72 21.56 -23.40
N GLU A 220 18.91 21.98 -24.37
CA GLU A 220 17.58 22.56 -24.13
C GLU A 220 16.64 21.56 -23.45
N ASN A 221 16.64 20.30 -23.90
CA ASN A 221 15.85 19.23 -23.30
C ASN A 221 16.31 18.92 -21.86
N ALA A 222 17.62 18.89 -21.61
CA ALA A 222 18.16 18.70 -20.28
C ALA A 222 17.77 19.85 -19.34
N ALA A 223 17.88 21.09 -19.81
CA ALA A 223 17.46 22.27 -19.06
C ALA A 223 15.95 22.26 -18.76
N ALA A 224 15.11 21.85 -19.73
CA ALA A 224 13.67 21.71 -19.53
C ALA A 224 13.36 20.67 -18.43
N LEU A 225 13.99 19.48 -18.49
CA LEU A 225 13.83 18.45 -17.46
C LEU A 225 14.32 18.91 -16.08
N GLU A 226 15.42 19.65 -16.01
CA GLU A 226 15.89 20.24 -14.74
C GLU A 226 14.87 21.24 -14.16
N THR A 227 14.25 22.07 -15.01
CA THR A 227 13.21 23.01 -14.55
C THR A 227 11.93 22.32 -14.09
N GLU A 228 11.57 21.17 -14.66
CA GLU A 228 10.40 20.39 -14.24
C GLU A 228 10.67 19.57 -12.95
N LEU A 229 11.88 19.01 -12.81
CA LEU A 229 12.22 18.17 -11.66
C LEU A 229 12.45 18.97 -10.38
N ARG A 230 12.94 20.21 -10.49
CA ARG A 230 13.21 21.07 -9.33
C ARG A 230 11.99 21.33 -8.43
N PRO A 231 10.83 21.81 -8.93
CA PRO A 231 9.65 22.02 -8.10
C PRO A 231 9.09 20.71 -7.55
N ARG A 232 9.24 19.59 -8.29
CA ARG A 232 8.83 18.27 -7.80
C ARG A 232 9.66 17.82 -6.60
N LEU A 233 10.98 18.04 -6.63
CA LEU A 233 11.86 17.77 -5.50
C LEU A 233 11.57 18.68 -4.31
N GLU A 234 11.33 19.98 -4.55
CA GLU A 234 10.93 20.92 -3.50
C GLU A 234 9.59 20.52 -2.86
N GLY A 235 8.62 20.06 -3.65
CA GLY A 235 7.35 19.53 -3.15
C GLY A 235 7.53 18.30 -2.25
N LEU A 236 8.33 17.31 -2.67
CA LEU A 236 8.61 16.12 -1.86
C LEU A 236 9.36 16.44 -0.56
N LEU A 237 10.23 17.45 -0.57
CA LEU A 237 10.89 17.92 0.65
C LEU A 237 9.90 18.61 1.60
N ALA A 238 9.02 19.46 1.09
CA ALA A 238 7.98 20.11 1.88
C ALA A 238 6.98 19.10 2.47
N GLU A 239 6.60 18.08 1.70
CA GLU A 239 5.78 16.97 2.19
C GLU A 239 6.50 16.23 3.33
N ARG A 240 7.78 15.88 3.15
CA ARG A 240 8.58 15.24 4.20
C ARG A 240 8.62 16.08 5.48
N GLU A 241 8.83 17.39 5.37
CA GLU A 241 8.82 18.30 6.51
C GLU A 241 7.45 18.35 7.20
N ALA A 242 6.36 18.31 6.44
CA ALA A 242 5.00 18.24 6.99
C ALA A 242 4.77 16.92 7.76
N TRP A 243 5.22 15.78 7.21
CA TRP A 243 5.15 14.48 7.88
C TRP A 243 5.97 14.45 9.17
N GLU A 244 7.16 15.06 9.18
CA GLU A 244 7.99 15.18 10.39
C GLU A 244 7.31 16.06 11.45
N ALA A 245 6.69 17.17 11.05
CA ALA A 245 5.94 18.04 11.95
C ALA A 245 4.69 17.35 12.54
N ASP A 246 3.95 16.59 11.73
CA ASP A 246 2.79 15.85 12.20
C ASP A 246 3.17 14.67 13.09
N ARG A 247 4.30 14.00 12.81
CA ARG A 247 4.87 13.00 13.72
C ARG A 247 5.21 13.61 15.08
N ALA A 248 5.86 14.78 15.11
CA ALA A 248 6.17 15.46 16.36
C ALA A 248 4.90 15.85 17.16
N ARG A 249 3.83 16.29 16.47
CA ARG A 249 2.53 16.56 17.11
C ARG A 249 1.85 15.31 17.67
N LEU A 250 2.04 14.16 17.02
CA LEU A 250 1.53 12.89 17.53
C LEU A 250 2.30 12.45 18.77
N GLU A 251 3.63 12.57 18.76
CA GLU A 251 4.48 12.29 19.93
C GLU A 251 4.07 13.18 21.13
N GLU A 252 3.83 14.48 20.93
CA GLU A 252 3.33 15.39 21.99
C GLU A 252 1.95 14.96 22.53
N ARG A 253 1.05 14.50 21.66
CA ARG A 253 -0.27 13.99 22.09
C ARG A 253 -0.15 12.66 22.82
N GLU A 254 0.77 11.78 22.42
CA GLU A 254 1.04 10.51 23.10
C GLU A 254 1.58 10.79 24.52
N GLU A 255 2.48 11.75 24.68
CA GLU A 255 2.94 12.21 26.01
C GLU A 255 1.80 12.80 26.86
N GLU A 256 0.89 13.56 26.25
CA GLU A 256 -0.28 14.09 26.96
C GLU A 256 -1.25 12.98 27.39
N VAL A 257 -1.48 11.99 26.52
CA VAL A 257 -2.31 10.81 26.85
C VAL A 257 -1.66 10.03 27.99
N GLU A 258 -0.37 9.72 27.92
CA GLU A 258 0.36 9.03 28.98
C GLU A 258 0.28 9.81 30.32
N ARG A 259 0.39 11.14 30.27
CA ARG A 259 0.21 12.02 31.44
C ARG A 259 -1.21 11.96 32.01
N LEU A 260 -2.23 11.88 31.17
CA LEU A 260 -3.63 11.78 31.60
C LEU A 260 -3.96 10.38 32.13
N GLU A 261 -3.44 9.33 31.50
CA GLU A 261 -3.55 7.95 31.95
C GLU A 261 -2.91 7.78 33.32
N GLY A 262 -1.68 8.27 33.53
CA GLY A 262 -1.03 8.24 34.85
C GLY A 262 -1.80 9.02 35.92
N ARG A 263 -2.49 10.12 35.54
CA ARG A 263 -3.38 10.84 36.46
C ARG A 263 -4.66 10.06 36.77
N LEU A 264 -5.22 9.33 35.80
CA LEU A 264 -6.38 8.46 36.00
C LEU A 264 -6.02 7.28 36.89
N GLU A 265 -4.90 6.61 36.64
CA GLU A 265 -4.38 5.53 37.47
C GLU A 265 -4.21 5.97 38.93
N ALA A 266 -3.60 7.14 39.17
CA ALA A 266 -3.47 7.70 40.52
C ALA A 266 -4.82 8.02 41.20
N LEU A 267 -5.85 8.42 40.43
CA LEU A 267 -7.20 8.61 40.96
C LEU A 267 -7.90 7.29 41.24
N GLU A 268 -7.67 6.28 40.40
CA GLU A 268 -8.19 4.92 40.57
C GLU A 268 -7.58 4.26 41.81
N GLU A 269 -6.27 4.35 42.01
CA GLU A 269 -5.58 3.89 43.22
C GLU A 269 -6.17 4.56 44.47
N ARG A 270 -6.30 5.89 44.46
CA ARG A 270 -6.89 6.64 45.59
C ARG A 270 -8.36 6.26 45.83
N SER A 271 -9.11 5.95 44.77
CA SER A 271 -10.48 5.46 44.90
C SER A 271 -10.53 4.03 45.46
N GLY A 272 -9.58 3.18 45.06
CA GLY A 272 -9.39 1.83 45.58
C GLY A 272 -9.08 1.85 47.08
N GLU A 273 -8.15 2.70 47.52
CA GLU A 273 -7.86 2.93 48.94
C GLU A 273 -9.10 3.38 49.72
N SER A 274 -9.92 4.26 49.14
CA SER A 274 -11.18 4.69 49.76
C SER A 274 -12.16 3.53 49.88
N VAL A 275 -12.27 2.66 48.88
CA VAL A 275 -13.14 1.47 48.91
C VAL A 275 -12.64 0.47 49.95
N GLU A 276 -11.33 0.22 50.01
CA GLU A 276 -10.72 -0.64 51.03
C GLU A 276 -10.96 -0.06 52.44
N SER A 277 -10.80 1.25 52.63
CA SER A 277 -11.12 1.92 53.89
C SER A 277 -12.60 1.74 54.27
N THR A 278 -13.52 1.87 53.32
CA THR A 278 -14.95 1.61 53.59
C THR A 278 -15.22 0.14 53.95
N ARG A 279 -14.57 -0.83 53.30
CA ARG A 279 -14.69 -2.25 53.65
C ARG A 279 -14.18 -2.54 55.05
N VAL A 280 -13.05 -1.96 55.44
CA VAL A 280 -12.50 -2.10 56.80
C VAL A 280 -13.47 -1.52 57.83
N LEU A 281 -14.09 -0.37 57.54
CA LEU A 281 -15.11 0.22 58.41
C LEU A 281 -16.38 -0.64 58.47
N GLU A 282 -16.82 -1.23 57.36
CA GLU A 282 -17.96 -2.16 57.33
C GLU A 282 -17.69 -3.41 58.19
N THR A 283 -16.52 -4.04 58.04
CA THR A 283 -16.14 -5.20 58.86
C THR A 283 -16.07 -4.85 60.34
N ALA A 284 -15.53 -3.67 60.69
CA ALA A 284 -15.49 -3.21 62.08
C ALA A 284 -16.89 -2.95 62.66
N LEU A 285 -17.83 -2.45 61.83
CA LEU A 285 -19.22 -2.28 62.23
C LEU A 285 -19.95 -3.61 62.42
N GLU A 286 -19.69 -4.61 61.58
CA GLU A 286 -20.22 -5.97 61.75
C GLU A 286 -19.70 -6.63 63.03
N GLU A 287 -18.39 -6.51 63.31
CA GLU A 287 -17.78 -6.98 64.56
C GLU A 287 -18.40 -6.28 65.78
N ALA A 288 -18.55 -4.95 65.75
CA ALA A 288 -19.18 -4.20 66.84
C ALA A 288 -20.66 -4.60 67.05
N ARG A 289 -21.40 -4.91 65.97
CA ARG A 289 -22.77 -5.43 66.06
C ARG A 289 -22.80 -6.82 66.69
N ALA A 290 -21.91 -7.72 66.25
CA ALA A 290 -21.79 -9.06 66.82
C ALA A 290 -21.43 -9.02 68.31
N GLU A 291 -20.52 -8.12 68.71
CA GLU A 291 -20.18 -7.88 70.12
C GLU A 291 -21.38 -7.35 70.93
N ARG A 292 -22.12 -6.39 70.37
CA ARG A 292 -23.33 -5.84 71.00
C ARG A 292 -24.39 -6.91 71.19
N ASP A 293 -24.64 -7.74 70.17
CA ASP A 293 -25.65 -8.79 70.22
C ASP A 293 -25.22 -9.90 71.21
N ALA A 294 -23.92 -10.24 71.27
CA ALA A 294 -23.36 -11.12 72.29
C ALA A 294 -23.46 -10.53 73.71
N ALA A 295 -23.35 -9.21 73.86
CA ALA A 295 -23.56 -8.51 75.12
C ALA A 295 -25.05 -8.49 75.51
N GLN A 296 -25.96 -8.29 74.55
CA GLN A 296 -27.41 -8.36 74.76
C GLN A 296 -27.84 -9.77 75.18
N GLN A 297 -27.34 -10.83 74.52
CA GLN A 297 -27.62 -12.21 74.94
C GLN A 297 -27.13 -12.51 76.36
N ARG A 298 -25.97 -11.97 76.74
CA ARG A 298 -25.47 -12.05 78.12
C ARG A 298 -26.38 -11.29 79.09
N ALA A 299 -26.83 -10.08 78.73
CA ALA A 299 -27.75 -9.29 79.52
C ALA A 299 -29.12 -9.96 79.68
N GLU A 300 -29.70 -10.50 78.60
CA GLU A 300 -30.95 -11.29 78.65
C GLU A 300 -30.78 -12.57 79.51
N GLY A 301 -29.62 -13.22 79.44
CA GLY A 301 -29.30 -14.36 80.30
C GLY A 301 -29.36 -13.98 81.77
N LEU A 302 -28.69 -12.88 82.14
CA LEU A 302 -28.72 -12.32 83.48
C LEU A 302 -30.12 -11.82 83.87
N GLU A 303 -30.88 -11.21 82.95
CA GLU A 303 -32.27 -10.81 83.20
C GLU A 303 -33.15 -12.03 83.48
N ARG A 304 -33.02 -13.13 82.73
CA ARG A 304 -33.77 -14.37 83.03
C ARG A 304 -33.40 -14.95 84.39
N GLU A 305 -32.16 -14.83 84.81
CA GLU A 305 -31.73 -15.22 86.16
C GLU A 305 -32.33 -14.31 87.24
N VAL A 306 -32.31 -12.99 87.01
CA VAL A 306 -32.96 -11.99 87.88
C VAL A 306 -34.48 -12.18 87.90
N GLU A 307 -35.11 -12.49 86.78
CA GLU A 307 -36.55 -12.75 86.65
C GLU A 307 -36.92 -14.04 87.38
N ARG A 308 -36.10 -15.10 87.32
CA ARG A 308 -36.30 -16.29 88.17
C ARG A 308 -36.20 -15.94 89.65
N ALA A 309 -35.20 -15.15 90.05
CA ALA A 309 -35.06 -14.67 91.42
C ALA A 309 -36.18 -13.70 91.84
N ARG A 310 -36.78 -12.97 90.89
CA ARG A 310 -37.95 -12.12 91.09
C ARG A 310 -39.24 -12.93 91.15
N GLN A 311 -39.42 -13.96 90.33
CA GLN A 311 -40.55 -14.89 90.41
C GLN A 311 -40.57 -15.61 91.75
N GLU A 312 -39.40 -16.01 92.27
CA GLU A 312 -39.26 -16.52 93.64
C GLU A 312 -39.64 -15.47 94.72
N LYS A 313 -39.55 -14.16 94.41
CA LYS A 313 -40.01 -13.06 95.29
C LYS A 313 -41.48 -12.68 95.07
N ASP A 314 -41.98 -12.73 93.84
CA ASP A 314 -43.33 -12.31 93.44
C ASP A 314 -44.37 -13.39 93.77
N GLU A 315 -43.94 -14.65 93.97
CA GLU A 315 -44.76 -15.71 94.60
C GLU A 315 -45.19 -15.36 96.06
N GLN A 316 -44.67 -14.27 96.65
CA GLN A 316 -45.06 -13.80 97.99
C GLN A 316 -45.99 -12.57 97.99
N GLN A 317 -46.36 -11.95 96.86
CA GLN A 317 -47.18 -10.72 96.86
C GLN A 317 -48.28 -10.67 95.78
N ILE A 318 -49.48 -11.15 96.17
CA ILE A 318 -50.78 -10.44 96.14
C ILE A 318 -51.25 -9.75 94.83
N ALA A 319 -52.35 -10.30 94.28
CA ALA A 319 -53.66 -9.72 93.85
C ALA A 319 -53.85 -8.26 93.32
N GLN A 320 -54.90 -8.14 92.46
CA GLN A 320 -55.67 -6.95 91.98
C GLN A 320 -55.20 -6.36 90.63
N THR A 321 -56.00 -5.93 89.63
CA THR A 321 -57.45 -5.81 89.30
C THR A 321 -57.55 -5.46 87.79
N PRO A 322 -58.72 -5.64 87.12
CA PRO A 322 -58.94 -5.33 85.69
C PRO A 322 -59.52 -3.92 85.45
N TYR A 323 -59.24 -3.29 84.29
CA TYR A 323 -59.98 -2.09 83.85
C TYR A 323 -60.10 -1.99 82.32
N GLU A 324 -61.34 -1.95 81.84
CA GLU A 324 -61.82 -1.77 80.46
C GLU A 324 -62.36 -0.33 80.34
N GLY A 325 -62.02 0.40 79.27
CA GLY A 325 -62.43 1.81 79.07
C GLY A 325 -63.13 2.06 77.71
N PRO A 326 -63.93 3.15 77.58
CA PRO A 326 -64.95 3.37 76.54
C PRO A 326 -64.44 4.14 75.29
N PRO A 327 -65.24 4.25 74.19
CA PRO A 327 -64.76 4.76 72.90
C PRO A 327 -64.58 6.28 72.90
N MET A 328 -63.38 6.72 72.50
CA MET A 328 -62.95 8.13 72.43
C MET A 328 -63.60 8.88 71.26
N GLU A 329 -64.26 10.00 71.57
CA GLU A 329 -64.57 11.09 70.63
C GLU A 329 -63.32 11.94 70.39
N TYR A 330 -62.91 12.07 69.12
CA TYR A 330 -61.73 12.83 68.71
C TYR A 330 -61.98 14.35 68.76
N THR A 331 -61.55 14.97 69.86
CA THR A 331 -61.32 16.42 69.95
C THR A 331 -59.97 16.66 70.63
N GLY A 332 -59.10 17.47 70.01
CA GLY A 332 -57.66 17.57 70.35
C GLY A 332 -56.77 16.71 69.43
N ASP A 333 -55.44 16.88 69.48
CA ASP A 333 -54.29 16.25 68.77
C ASP A 333 -54.46 15.74 67.33
N SER A 334 -55.56 15.05 66.99
CA SER A 334 -56.05 14.79 65.63
C SER A 334 -56.14 16.02 64.73
N ALA A 335 -56.50 17.19 65.26
CA ALA A 335 -56.50 18.44 64.48
C ALA A 335 -55.08 18.92 64.16
N ALA A 336 -54.12 18.72 65.08
CA ALA A 336 -52.70 18.99 64.83
C ALA A 336 -52.09 17.97 63.85
N LEU A 337 -52.54 16.72 63.93
CA LEU A 337 -52.29 15.63 62.98
C LEU A 337 -52.73 16.00 61.56
N VAL A 338 -53.98 16.44 61.40
CA VAL A 338 -54.52 16.91 60.12
C VAL A 338 -53.75 18.13 59.63
N ALA A 339 -53.43 19.09 60.51
CA ALA A 339 -52.64 20.27 60.15
C ALA A 339 -51.20 19.93 59.72
N GLN A 340 -50.54 18.94 60.32
CA GLN A 340 -49.21 18.45 59.92
C GLN A 340 -49.24 17.62 58.63
N LEU A 341 -50.35 16.92 58.34
CA LEU A 341 -50.54 16.14 57.12
C LEU A 341 -51.08 16.96 55.95
N GLN A 342 -51.68 18.14 56.20
CA GLN A 342 -52.22 19.04 55.18
C GLN A 342 -51.20 19.42 54.08
N PRO A 343 -49.96 19.88 54.39
CA PRO A 343 -48.99 20.23 53.35
C PRO A 343 -48.51 19.03 52.54
N LEU A 344 -48.54 17.81 53.12
CA LEU A 344 -48.25 16.57 52.39
C LEU A 344 -49.39 16.19 51.44
N TRP A 345 -50.63 16.45 51.85
CA TRP A 345 -51.80 16.22 51.00
C TRP A 345 -51.84 17.18 49.81
N ASP A 346 -51.47 18.45 50.03
CA ASP A 346 -51.40 19.47 48.98
C ASP A 346 -50.23 19.24 47.99
N ALA A 347 -49.15 18.58 48.43
CA ALA A 347 -48.03 18.20 47.57
C ALA A 347 -48.32 17.00 46.66
N LEU A 348 -49.32 16.18 47.00
CA LEU A 348 -49.74 15.05 46.18
C LEU A 348 -50.69 15.53 45.08
N PRO A 349 -50.47 15.14 43.81
CA PRO A 349 -51.40 15.45 42.73
C PRO A 349 -52.82 15.02 43.11
N ALA A 350 -53.79 15.90 42.85
CA ALA A 350 -55.20 15.64 43.14
C ALA A 350 -55.58 14.22 42.68
N PRO A 351 -56.38 13.46 43.46
CA PRO A 351 -56.69 12.06 43.18
C PRO A 351 -57.27 11.84 41.77
N GLU A 352 -57.94 12.83 41.21
CA GLU A 352 -58.44 12.83 39.82
C GLU A 352 -57.31 12.82 38.77
N ALA A 353 -56.19 13.51 39.03
CA ALA A 353 -55.01 13.53 38.16
C ALA A 353 -54.24 12.19 38.18
N ARG A 354 -54.33 11.43 39.28
CA ARG A 354 -53.73 10.09 39.41
C ARG A 354 -54.52 9.02 38.65
N MET A 355 -55.85 9.11 38.62
CA MET A 355 -56.67 8.14 37.88
C MET A 355 -56.66 8.36 36.36
N SER A 356 -56.45 9.58 35.88
CA SER A 356 -56.42 9.84 34.42
C SER A 356 -55.15 9.29 33.74
N LYS A 357 -53.98 9.35 34.41
CA LYS A 357 -52.71 8.83 33.87
C LYS A 357 -52.69 7.30 33.72
N PHE A 358 -53.31 6.55 34.63
CA PHE A 358 -53.42 5.10 34.49
C PHE A 358 -54.41 4.65 33.40
N ARG A 359 -55.38 5.49 33.04
CA ARG A 359 -56.36 5.18 31.98
C ARG A 359 -55.84 5.50 30.58
N ALA A 360 -54.96 6.50 30.44
CA ALA A 360 -54.36 6.89 29.16
C ALA A 360 -53.34 5.87 28.61
N GLN A 361 -52.69 5.08 29.48
CA GLN A 361 -51.58 4.19 29.06
C GLN A 361 -52.03 2.79 28.60
N ARG A 362 -53.33 2.46 28.67
CA ARG A 362 -53.87 1.15 28.21
C ARG A 362 -54.34 1.12 26.75
N HIS A 363 -54.23 2.21 25.99
CA HIS A 363 -54.71 2.26 24.59
C HIS A 363 -53.62 2.14 23.50
N LEU A 364 -52.35 1.83 23.84
CA LEU A 364 -51.30 1.56 22.84
C LEU A 364 -51.14 0.07 22.46
N ARG A 365 -52.18 -0.75 22.68
CA ARG A 365 -52.28 -2.08 22.07
C ARG A 365 -53.40 -2.07 21.02
N GLY A 366 -53.09 -1.47 19.87
CA GLY A 366 -53.97 -1.50 18.70
C GLY A 366 -54.17 -2.94 18.19
N PRO A 367 -55.38 -3.31 17.74
CA PRO A 367 -55.60 -4.56 17.04
C PRO A 367 -55.33 -4.35 15.55
N SER A 368 -54.20 -4.85 15.07
CA SER A 368 -53.93 -5.05 13.64
C SER A 368 -53.87 -6.58 13.46
N GLY A 369 -54.85 -7.25 12.86
CA GLY A 369 -55.55 -6.87 11.63
C GLY A 369 -54.76 -7.44 10.47
N ALA A 370 -55.07 -8.69 10.14
CA ALA A 370 -54.50 -9.44 9.03
C ALA A 370 -54.79 -8.77 7.67
N SER A 371 -53.96 -9.14 6.69
CA SER A 371 -54.07 -8.99 5.22
C SER A 371 -53.18 -7.91 4.58
N SER A 372 -52.05 -8.35 4.02
CA SER A 372 -51.78 -8.24 2.59
C SER A 372 -50.53 -9.06 2.25
N ALA A 373 -50.70 -10.02 1.36
CA ALA A 373 -49.59 -10.66 0.65
C ALA A 373 -48.92 -9.62 -0.26
N ASN A 374 -47.59 -9.71 -0.40
CA ASN A 374 -46.84 -9.82 -1.66
C ASN A 374 -45.49 -9.07 -1.62
N ALA A 375 -44.46 -9.76 -2.10
CA ALA A 375 -43.17 -9.30 -2.65
C ALA A 375 -41.95 -8.97 -1.73
N SER A 376 -40.89 -9.75 -2.00
CA SER A 376 -39.44 -9.43 -2.03
C SER A 376 -38.62 -9.28 -0.74
N SER A 377 -38.20 -10.45 -0.22
CA SER A 377 -36.82 -10.85 0.15
C SER A 377 -35.81 -9.80 0.66
N ALA A 378 -35.76 -9.65 1.99
CA ALA A 378 -34.59 -9.22 2.77
C ALA A 378 -34.43 -10.19 3.97
N PRO A 379 -33.23 -10.68 4.31
CA PRO A 379 -33.06 -11.67 5.37
C PRO A 379 -32.89 -11.03 6.77
N PRO A 380 -33.17 -11.80 7.85
CA PRO A 380 -33.39 -11.28 9.20
C PRO A 380 -32.12 -11.29 10.07
N SER A 381 -31.89 -10.21 10.82
CA SER A 381 -30.94 -10.18 11.93
C SER A 381 -31.34 -11.13 13.06
N PRO A 382 -30.41 -11.92 13.64
CA PRO A 382 -30.64 -12.62 14.89
C PRO A 382 -30.40 -11.65 16.05
N ALA A 383 -31.47 -11.29 16.76
CA ALA A 383 -31.37 -10.61 18.04
C ALA A 383 -30.73 -11.55 19.08
N PRO A 384 -29.60 -11.19 19.72
CA PRO A 384 -29.22 -11.82 20.95
C PRO A 384 -30.11 -11.25 22.06
N GLY A 385 -30.64 -12.15 22.90
CA GLY A 385 -31.43 -11.78 24.05
C GLY A 385 -30.71 -10.77 24.93
N LYS A 386 -31.24 -9.55 24.96
CA LYS A 386 -31.16 -8.65 26.10
C LYS A 386 -32.54 -8.04 26.25
N ALA A 387 -33.42 -8.78 26.90
CA ALA A 387 -34.32 -8.10 27.81
C ALA A 387 -33.40 -7.22 28.67
N THR A 388 -33.54 -5.91 28.54
CA THR A 388 -33.01 -4.94 29.51
C THR A 388 -33.73 -5.22 30.81
N THR A 389 -33.29 -6.29 31.49
CA THR A 389 -33.45 -6.46 32.91
C THR A 389 -33.05 -5.14 33.52
N LEU A 390 -33.96 -4.55 34.30
CA LEU A 390 -33.64 -3.53 35.32
C LEU A 390 -32.18 -3.71 35.71
N SER A 391 -31.34 -2.69 35.51
CA SER A 391 -29.91 -2.84 35.72
C SER A 391 -29.68 -3.49 37.09
N ASP A 392 -28.77 -4.45 37.22
CA ASP A 392 -28.53 -5.11 38.52
C ASP A 392 -28.18 -4.08 39.62
N ASN A 393 -27.72 -2.87 39.22
CA ASN A 393 -27.58 -1.70 40.07
C ASN A 393 -28.91 -1.12 40.57
N ASP A 394 -29.95 -1.06 39.73
CA ASP A 394 -31.31 -0.67 40.13
C ASP A 394 -31.93 -1.72 41.06
N VAL A 395 -31.70 -3.02 40.83
CA VAL A 395 -32.19 -4.08 41.73
C VAL A 395 -31.47 -4.03 43.08
N ARG A 396 -30.15 -3.79 43.10
CA ARG A 396 -29.40 -3.62 44.35
C ARG A 396 -29.78 -2.35 45.10
N SER A 397 -29.97 -1.22 44.41
CA SER A 397 -30.34 0.04 45.04
C SER A 397 -31.80 0.09 45.49
N LEU A 398 -32.72 -0.59 44.79
CA LEU A 398 -34.07 -0.86 45.30
C LEU A 398 -34.03 -1.82 46.50
N ARG A 399 -33.14 -2.82 46.49
CA ARG A 399 -33.00 -3.76 47.60
C ARG A 399 -32.44 -3.10 48.86
N THR A 400 -31.44 -2.23 48.77
CA THR A 400 -30.95 -1.47 49.94
C THR A 400 -31.95 -0.44 50.47
N LEU A 401 -32.85 0.08 49.63
CA LEU A 401 -33.92 0.97 50.07
C LEU A 401 -35.09 0.24 50.77
N TYR A 402 -35.35 -1.02 50.40
CA TYR A 402 -36.39 -1.85 51.03
C TYR A 402 -35.87 -2.81 52.10
N ASP A 403 -34.55 -2.92 52.29
CA ASP A 403 -33.96 -3.71 53.36
C ASP A 403 -34.04 -2.95 54.70
N THR A 404 -35.22 -3.03 55.32
CA THR A 404 -35.53 -2.39 56.62
C THR A 404 -34.72 -2.96 57.79
N ALA A 405 -33.90 -3.99 57.56
CA ALA A 405 -33.08 -4.62 58.59
C ALA A 405 -31.88 -3.75 59.04
N GLY A 406 -31.51 -2.72 58.26
CA GLY A 406 -30.25 -1.99 58.45
C GLY A 406 -30.30 -0.68 59.23
N VAL A 407 -31.47 -0.11 59.54
CA VAL A 407 -31.57 1.18 60.26
C VAL A 407 -31.42 0.94 61.78
N PRO A 408 -30.24 1.20 62.37
CA PRO A 408 -29.98 0.94 63.77
C PRO A 408 -30.51 2.14 64.56
N GLY A 409 -31.77 2.07 64.98
CA GLY A 409 -32.40 3.16 65.73
C GLY A 409 -33.92 3.11 65.85
N ALA A 410 -34.61 2.18 65.19
CA ALA A 410 -36.04 1.95 65.40
C ALA A 410 -36.33 1.18 66.71
N SER A 411 -35.70 1.62 67.80
CA SER A 411 -35.98 1.16 69.15
C SER A 411 -37.33 1.71 69.59
N LYS A 412 -38.38 0.86 69.64
CA LYS A 412 -39.63 0.95 70.45
C LYS A 412 -40.16 2.35 70.83
N ALA A 413 -39.92 3.39 70.03
CA ALA A 413 -40.45 4.71 70.26
C ALA A 413 -41.92 4.62 69.87
N GLY A 414 -42.80 4.95 70.83
CA GLY A 414 -44.24 4.92 70.63
C GLY A 414 -44.63 5.58 69.32
N PHE A 415 -45.65 5.05 68.65
CA PHE A 415 -46.12 5.51 67.35
C PHE A 415 -46.49 7.00 67.43
N SER A 416 -45.52 7.88 67.14
CA SER A 416 -45.74 9.32 67.10
C SER A 416 -46.12 9.72 65.68
N VAL A 417 -47.00 10.69 65.62
CA VAL A 417 -47.48 11.29 64.38
C VAL A 417 -46.32 11.85 63.56
N GLU A 418 -45.37 12.50 64.22
CA GLU A 418 -44.19 13.08 63.59
C GLU A 418 -43.31 12.01 62.93
N ALA A 419 -43.20 10.82 63.53
CA ALA A 419 -42.49 9.69 62.92
C ALA A 419 -43.22 9.09 61.71
N LEU A 420 -44.56 9.22 61.64
CA LEU A 420 -45.33 8.87 60.44
C LEU A 420 -45.12 9.91 59.34
N VAL A 421 -45.24 11.20 59.66
CA VAL A 421 -45.02 12.32 58.73
C VAL A 421 -43.60 12.26 58.14
N GLY A 422 -42.58 12.01 58.97
CA GLY A 422 -41.20 11.84 58.51
C GLY A 422 -41.00 10.66 57.56
N ARG A 423 -41.67 9.52 57.81
CA ARG A 423 -41.64 8.36 56.90
C ARG A 423 -42.32 8.64 55.56
N VAL A 424 -43.46 9.35 55.58
CA VAL A 424 -44.15 9.76 54.33
C VAL A 424 -43.30 10.76 53.54
N GLN A 425 -42.63 11.71 54.21
CA GLN A 425 -41.71 12.64 53.55
C GLN A 425 -40.50 11.92 52.93
N ALA A 426 -39.90 10.96 53.64
CA ALA A 426 -38.81 10.14 53.12
C ALA A 426 -39.25 9.34 51.87
N LEU A 427 -40.43 8.71 51.92
CA LEU A 427 -40.98 7.99 50.78
C LEU A 427 -41.21 8.90 49.56
N VAL A 428 -41.74 10.11 49.77
CA VAL A 428 -41.93 11.10 48.68
C VAL A 428 -40.59 11.58 48.11
N ALA A 429 -39.56 11.73 48.95
CA ALA A 429 -38.21 12.08 48.49
C ALA A 429 -37.59 10.94 47.66
N ASP A 430 -37.76 9.69 48.09
CA ASP A 430 -37.30 8.51 47.35
C ASP A 430 -38.02 8.36 46.01
N ASP A 431 -39.34 8.57 45.97
CA ASP A 431 -40.13 8.56 44.73
C ASP A 431 -39.65 9.65 43.75
N ARG A 432 -39.32 10.85 44.24
CA ARG A 432 -38.74 11.91 43.41
C ARG A 432 -37.37 11.49 42.85
N ALA A 433 -36.51 10.92 43.67
CA ALA A 433 -35.21 10.44 43.23
C ALA A 433 -35.33 9.31 42.19
N LEU A 434 -36.31 8.41 42.35
CA LEU A 434 -36.61 7.35 41.40
C LEU A 434 -37.12 7.90 40.06
N ILE A 435 -38.04 8.87 40.10
CA ILE A 435 -38.55 9.54 38.89
C ILE A 435 -37.42 10.25 38.14
N ASP A 436 -36.55 10.98 38.84
CA ASP A 436 -35.41 11.66 38.21
C ASP A 436 -34.43 10.66 37.57
N ARG A 437 -34.17 9.52 38.22
CA ARG A 437 -33.37 8.44 37.63
C ARG A 437 -34.03 7.85 36.39
N LEU A 438 -35.34 7.62 36.40
CA LEU A 438 -36.10 7.14 35.25
C LEU A 438 -36.05 8.13 34.09
N ILE A 439 -36.17 9.43 34.35
CA ILE A 439 -36.07 10.47 33.33
C ILE A 439 -34.66 10.50 32.73
N ARG A 440 -33.60 10.49 33.56
CA ARG A 440 -32.21 10.44 33.07
C ARG A 440 -31.92 9.18 32.27
N SER A 441 -32.44 8.03 32.71
CA SER A 441 -32.32 6.76 31.99
C SER A 441 -33.02 6.81 30.64
N ALA A 442 -34.24 7.34 30.57
CA ALA A 442 -34.96 7.53 29.31
C ALA A 442 -34.21 8.48 28.34
N GLN A 443 -33.66 9.58 28.86
CA GLN A 443 -32.85 10.53 28.07
C GLN A 443 -31.54 9.88 27.58
N ALA A 444 -30.86 9.09 28.42
CA ALA A 444 -29.66 8.35 28.03
C ALA A 444 -29.98 7.31 26.93
N HIS A 445 -31.12 6.61 27.05
CA HIS A 445 -31.58 5.69 26.02
C HIS A 445 -31.91 6.40 24.70
N GLU A 446 -32.54 7.57 24.71
CA GLU A 446 -32.75 8.36 23.49
C GLU A 446 -31.43 8.80 22.86
N MET A 447 -30.45 9.21 23.66
CA MET A 447 -29.12 9.61 23.17
C MET A 447 -28.38 8.42 22.55
N LEU A 448 -28.43 7.25 23.18
CA LEU A 448 -27.88 6.01 22.62
C LEU A 448 -28.59 5.61 21.32
N LYS A 449 -29.91 5.76 21.25
CA LYS A 449 -30.68 5.49 20.03
C LYS A 449 -30.27 6.42 18.89
N ARG A 450 -30.21 7.74 19.14
CA ARG A 450 -29.74 8.72 18.14
C ARG A 450 -28.29 8.47 17.72
N ASN A 451 -27.42 8.04 18.65
CA ASN A 451 -26.03 7.70 18.32
C ASN A 451 -25.95 6.44 17.44
N ALA A 452 -26.74 5.41 17.74
CA ALA A 452 -26.86 4.21 16.92
C ALA A 452 -27.39 4.53 15.51
N GLU A 453 -28.42 5.37 15.39
CA GLU A 453 -28.95 5.84 14.09
C GLU A 453 -27.90 6.61 13.28
N ARG A 454 -27.10 7.48 13.92
CA ARG A 454 -25.98 8.18 13.26
C ARG A 454 -24.88 7.21 12.83
N ALA A 455 -24.51 6.25 13.66
CA ALA A 455 -23.51 5.25 13.33
C ALA A 455 -23.97 4.36 12.16
N GLN A 456 -25.25 3.98 12.13
CA GLN A 456 -25.85 3.27 11.00
C GLN A 456 -25.79 4.12 9.73
N LYS A 457 -26.19 5.40 9.79
CA LYS A 457 -26.12 6.29 8.63
C LYS A 457 -24.69 6.46 8.11
N LEU A 458 -23.70 6.62 9.00
CA LEU A 458 -22.29 6.69 8.61
C LEU A 458 -21.81 5.40 7.94
N ALA A 459 -22.30 4.24 8.37
CA ALA A 459 -21.98 2.96 7.73
C ALA A 459 -22.63 2.85 6.33
N GLU A 460 -23.87 3.31 6.17
CA GLU A 460 -24.57 3.36 4.88
C GLU A 460 -23.89 4.33 3.90
N ASP A 461 -23.55 5.54 4.35
CA ASP A 461 -22.83 6.54 3.56
C ASP A 461 -21.43 6.03 3.17
N GLY A 462 -20.73 5.34 4.09
CA GLY A 462 -19.44 4.70 3.82
C GLY A 462 -19.52 3.58 2.78
N ASN A 463 -20.56 2.75 2.82
CA ASN A 463 -20.79 1.72 1.80
C ASN A 463 -21.09 2.32 0.42
N ALA A 464 -21.88 3.40 0.36
CA ALA A 464 -22.16 4.09 -0.89
C ALA A 464 -20.89 4.70 -1.52
N ALA A 465 -20.04 5.32 -0.71
CA ALA A 465 -18.75 5.85 -1.18
C ALA A 465 -17.82 4.73 -1.69
N LEU A 466 -17.71 3.62 -0.96
CA LEU A 466 -16.92 2.45 -1.40
C LEU A 466 -17.43 1.88 -2.74
N GLN A 467 -18.75 1.86 -2.95
CA GLN A 467 -19.33 1.42 -4.21
C GLN A 467 -18.97 2.36 -5.36
N MET A 468 -19.03 3.68 -5.16
CA MET A 468 -18.59 4.66 -6.17
C MET A 468 -17.12 4.50 -6.53
N TYR A 469 -16.24 4.30 -5.53
CA TYR A 469 -14.82 4.04 -5.80
C TYR A 469 -14.61 2.73 -6.54
N GLN A 470 -15.36 1.68 -6.21
CA GLN A 470 -15.29 0.41 -6.93
C GLN A 470 -15.73 0.57 -8.39
N ASP A 471 -16.79 1.33 -8.65
CA ASP A 471 -17.25 1.64 -10.01
C ASP A 471 -16.22 2.45 -10.80
N GLN A 472 -15.56 3.44 -10.18
CA GLN A 472 -14.46 4.20 -10.79
C GLN A 472 -13.26 3.32 -11.14
N VAL A 473 -12.86 2.42 -10.23
CA VAL A 473 -11.78 1.46 -10.49
C VAL A 473 -12.16 0.52 -11.63
N ASN A 474 -13.40 0.03 -11.67
CA ASN A 474 -13.88 -0.81 -12.79
C ASN A 474 -13.85 -0.05 -14.13
N GLU A 475 -14.24 1.23 -14.15
CA GLU A 475 -14.19 2.08 -15.34
C GLU A 475 -12.74 2.27 -15.85
N LEU A 476 -11.81 2.56 -14.95
CA LEU A 476 -10.38 2.67 -15.28
C LEU A 476 -9.78 1.32 -15.75
N GLU A 477 -10.20 0.21 -15.14
CA GLU A 477 -9.79 -1.13 -15.57
C GLU A 477 -10.33 -1.45 -16.98
N ASP A 478 -11.59 -1.11 -17.27
CA ASP A 478 -12.20 -1.27 -18.59
C ASP A 478 -11.51 -0.39 -19.65
N GLU A 479 -11.18 0.86 -19.34
CA GLU A 479 -10.41 1.73 -20.22
C GLU A 479 -9.02 1.17 -20.51
N ASN A 480 -8.33 0.66 -19.50
CA ASN A 480 -7.03 0.02 -19.67
C ASN A 480 -7.14 -1.23 -20.56
N MET A 481 -8.16 -2.07 -20.36
CA MET A 481 -8.41 -3.23 -21.22
C MET A 481 -8.67 -2.80 -22.68
N ARG A 482 -9.40 -1.72 -22.91
CA ARG A 482 -9.63 -1.16 -24.26
C ARG A 482 -8.32 -0.68 -24.90
N LEU A 483 -7.48 0.03 -24.15
CA LEU A 483 -6.17 0.49 -24.65
C LEU A 483 -5.23 -0.68 -24.98
N VAL A 484 -5.20 -1.71 -24.12
CA VAL A 484 -4.41 -2.94 -24.37
C VAL A 484 -4.91 -3.66 -25.62
N ALA A 485 -6.23 -3.86 -25.76
CA ALA A 485 -6.81 -4.47 -26.95
C ALA A 485 -6.47 -3.67 -28.22
N ARG A 486 -6.55 -2.33 -28.16
CA ARG A 486 -6.17 -1.45 -29.27
C ARG A 486 -4.68 -1.55 -29.60
N GLY A 487 -3.82 -1.64 -28.60
CA GLY A 487 -2.38 -1.86 -28.78
C GLY A 487 -2.06 -3.20 -29.45
N ASP A 488 -2.80 -4.26 -29.10
CA ASP A 488 -2.69 -5.58 -29.74
C ASP A 488 -3.14 -5.53 -31.20
N GLU A 489 -4.27 -4.88 -31.51
CA GLU A 489 -4.75 -4.66 -32.88
C GLU A 489 -3.70 -3.95 -33.74
N LEU A 490 -3.21 -2.79 -33.29
CA LEU A 490 -2.18 -2.02 -34.01
C LEU A 490 -0.89 -2.83 -34.18
N SER A 491 -0.51 -3.62 -33.18
CA SER A 491 0.67 -4.51 -33.26
C SER A 491 0.49 -5.61 -34.32
N THR A 492 -0.72 -6.14 -34.48
CA THR A 492 -1.03 -7.10 -35.56
C THR A 492 -1.04 -6.45 -36.93
N GLU A 493 -1.53 -5.22 -37.04
CA GLU A 493 -1.55 -4.45 -38.28
C GLU A 493 -0.14 -4.09 -38.74
N ILE A 494 0.73 -3.64 -37.83
CA ILE A 494 2.16 -3.41 -38.10
C ILE A 494 2.84 -4.67 -38.62
N ARG A 495 2.54 -5.85 -38.04
CA ARG A 495 3.09 -7.12 -38.50
C ARG A 495 2.63 -7.43 -39.93
N HIS A 496 1.34 -7.27 -40.21
CA HIS A 496 0.78 -7.46 -41.54
C HIS A 496 1.40 -6.48 -42.56
N LEU A 497 1.54 -5.20 -42.24
CA LEU A 497 2.15 -4.20 -43.11
C LEU A 497 3.62 -4.52 -43.41
N ARG A 498 4.38 -4.99 -42.42
CA ARG A 498 5.76 -5.46 -42.61
C ARG A 498 5.82 -6.67 -43.54
N ASP A 499 4.93 -7.65 -43.36
CA ASP A 499 4.84 -8.82 -44.25
C ASP A 499 4.49 -8.40 -45.69
N THR A 500 3.60 -7.42 -45.88
CA THR A 500 3.28 -6.89 -47.22
C THR A 500 4.45 -6.13 -47.86
N LEU A 501 5.23 -5.39 -47.08
CA LEU A 501 6.44 -4.71 -47.55
C LEU A 501 7.50 -5.71 -47.98
N ASP A 502 7.70 -6.77 -47.21
CA ASP A 502 8.64 -7.84 -47.56
C ASP A 502 8.22 -8.58 -48.84
N GLN A 503 6.91 -8.82 -49.04
CA GLN A 503 6.37 -9.37 -50.29
C GLN A 503 6.56 -8.41 -51.48
N ALA A 504 6.27 -7.11 -51.31
CA ALA A 504 6.49 -6.11 -52.34
C ALA A 504 7.98 -5.98 -52.71
N ARG A 505 8.87 -6.07 -51.71
CA ARG A 505 10.32 -6.05 -51.91
C ARG A 505 10.82 -7.30 -52.63
N ALA A 506 10.28 -8.48 -52.28
CA ALA A 506 10.61 -9.73 -52.95
C ALA A 506 10.18 -9.72 -54.43
N THR A 507 8.97 -9.23 -54.73
CA THR A 507 8.46 -9.13 -56.10
C THR A 507 9.25 -8.11 -56.95
N SER A 508 9.66 -6.98 -56.36
CA SER A 508 10.55 -6.00 -57.03
C SER A 508 11.94 -6.60 -57.33
N SER A 509 12.52 -7.37 -56.40
CA SER A 509 13.84 -8.00 -56.58
C SER A 509 13.85 -9.04 -57.70
N ILE A 510 12.78 -9.83 -57.83
CA ILE A 510 12.65 -10.88 -58.85
C ILE A 510 12.44 -10.28 -60.26
N GLY A 511 11.90 -9.07 -60.38
CA GLY A 511 11.66 -8.41 -61.68
C GLY A 511 12.89 -7.79 -62.34
N ALA A 512 14.03 -7.68 -61.64
CA ALA A 512 15.21 -6.95 -62.12
C ALA A 512 16.18 -7.71 -63.07
N PRO A 513 16.36 -9.05 -63.04
CA PRO A 513 17.45 -9.68 -63.78
C PRO A 513 17.13 -10.33 -65.16
N ALA A 514 15.96 -10.14 -65.79
CA ALA A 514 15.60 -10.89 -67.01
C ALA A 514 15.22 -10.06 -68.27
N VAL A 515 15.54 -8.77 -68.35
CA VAL A 515 15.32 -7.96 -69.57
C VAL A 515 16.54 -8.02 -70.50
N ASN A 516 16.82 -9.19 -71.08
CA ASN A 516 17.87 -9.32 -72.09
C ASN A 516 17.45 -10.11 -73.35
N GLY A 517 16.13 -10.26 -73.59
CA GLY A 517 15.61 -11.01 -74.74
C GLY A 517 14.41 -10.36 -75.42
N ASN A 518 14.65 -9.83 -76.62
CA ASN A 518 13.73 -9.42 -77.70
C ASN A 518 12.56 -8.46 -77.40
N GLY A 519 12.66 -7.27 -78.01
CA GLY A 519 11.73 -6.16 -77.87
C GLY A 519 10.34 -6.41 -78.49
N ASN A 520 9.32 -6.22 -77.65
CA ASN A 520 8.13 -5.40 -77.94
C ASN A 520 7.19 -5.26 -76.71
N ASP A 521 7.44 -5.99 -75.60
CA ASP A 521 6.63 -5.93 -74.35
C ASP A 521 7.27 -5.13 -73.19
N ALA A 522 8.22 -4.23 -73.48
CA ALA A 522 8.96 -3.47 -72.47
C ALA A 522 8.11 -2.46 -71.65
N GLY A 523 6.95 -2.06 -72.18
CA GLY A 523 6.05 -1.11 -71.51
C GLY A 523 5.29 -1.69 -70.31
N GLY A 524 5.01 -3.00 -70.31
CA GLY A 524 4.29 -3.65 -69.21
C GLY A 524 5.13 -3.82 -67.94
N ALA A 525 6.43 -4.13 -68.11
CA ALA A 525 7.35 -4.35 -67.00
C ALA A 525 7.65 -3.06 -66.21
N THR A 526 7.81 -1.93 -66.91
CA THR A 526 8.04 -0.62 -66.29
C THR A 526 6.81 -0.13 -65.51
N ALA A 527 5.60 -0.30 -66.06
CA ALA A 527 4.36 0.01 -65.36
C ALA A 527 4.15 -0.86 -64.11
N ALA A 528 4.52 -2.15 -64.16
CA ALA A 528 4.43 -3.05 -63.01
C ALA A 528 5.41 -2.67 -61.89
N VAL A 529 6.64 -2.26 -62.24
CA VAL A 529 7.63 -1.77 -61.28
C VAL A 529 7.19 -0.45 -60.65
N GLU A 530 6.68 0.50 -61.43
CA GLU A 530 6.13 1.75 -60.88
C GLU A 530 4.92 1.51 -59.97
N ALA A 531 4.04 0.56 -60.33
CA ALA A 531 2.91 0.19 -59.49
C ALA A 531 3.36 -0.44 -58.16
N ALA A 532 4.40 -1.30 -58.19
CA ALA A 532 4.98 -1.92 -57.01
C ALA A 532 5.67 -0.89 -56.09
N GLU A 533 6.41 0.08 -56.65
CA GLU A 533 7.02 1.18 -55.88
C GLU A 533 5.96 2.10 -55.25
N ARG A 534 4.87 2.41 -55.97
CA ARG A 534 3.74 3.17 -55.39
C ARG A 534 3.06 2.40 -54.26
N ALA A 535 2.88 1.08 -54.41
CA ALA A 535 2.29 0.23 -53.38
C ALA A 535 3.20 0.14 -52.14
N LYS A 536 4.51 0.03 -52.34
CA LYS A 536 5.52 0.05 -51.28
C LYS A 536 5.51 1.39 -50.52
N ALA A 537 5.56 2.51 -51.23
CA ALA A 537 5.52 3.84 -50.60
C ALA A 537 4.21 4.07 -49.81
N ALA A 538 3.08 3.57 -50.32
CA ALA A 538 1.80 3.63 -49.60
C ALA A 538 1.80 2.77 -48.32
N ALA A 539 2.37 1.56 -48.38
CA ALA A 539 2.48 0.67 -47.23
C ALA A 539 3.47 1.19 -46.17
N GLU A 540 4.60 1.79 -46.57
CA GLU A 540 5.55 2.47 -45.66
C GLU A 540 4.89 3.66 -44.95
N ALA A 541 4.09 4.45 -45.67
CA ALA A 541 3.35 5.56 -45.07
C ALA A 541 2.28 5.09 -44.07
N GLN A 542 1.58 3.99 -44.36
CA GLN A 542 0.64 3.37 -43.41
C GLN A 542 1.36 2.76 -42.19
N LEU A 543 2.51 2.11 -42.40
CA LEU A 543 3.32 1.56 -41.32
C LEU A 543 3.75 2.66 -40.35
N ARG A 544 4.24 3.80 -40.86
CA ARG A 544 4.63 4.92 -40.02
C ARG A 544 3.46 5.50 -39.21
N ARG A 545 2.27 5.64 -39.82
CA ARG A 545 1.07 6.11 -39.11
C ARG A 545 0.63 5.14 -38.01
N THR A 546 0.64 3.85 -38.29
CA THR A 546 0.27 2.82 -37.29
C THR A 546 1.29 2.70 -36.16
N GLU A 547 2.58 2.91 -36.44
CA GLU A 547 3.63 3.00 -35.41
C GLU A 547 3.45 4.25 -34.52
N GLU A 548 3.16 5.42 -35.11
CA GLU A 548 2.85 6.65 -34.37
C GLU A 548 1.59 6.49 -33.50
N GLU A 549 0.52 5.84 -34.01
CA GLU A 549 -0.68 5.51 -33.24
C GLU A 549 -0.39 4.53 -32.09
N LEU A 550 0.45 3.51 -32.32
CA LEU A 550 0.83 2.55 -31.28
C LEU A 550 1.59 3.23 -30.15
N ASP A 551 2.53 4.13 -30.48
CA ASP A 551 3.28 4.87 -29.49
C ASP A 551 2.39 5.87 -28.74
N SER A 552 1.39 6.48 -29.40
CA SER A 552 0.35 7.27 -28.73
C SER A 552 -0.48 6.44 -27.75
N VAL A 553 -0.88 5.21 -28.11
CA VAL A 553 -1.62 4.30 -27.21
C VAL A 553 -0.75 3.88 -26.03
N ARG A 554 0.54 3.60 -26.24
CA ARG A 554 1.49 3.29 -25.16
C ARG A 554 1.71 4.48 -24.22
N ALA A 555 1.80 5.69 -24.75
CA ALA A 555 1.90 6.90 -23.95
C ALA A 555 0.65 7.11 -23.10
N ALA A 556 -0.55 6.95 -23.68
CA ALA A 556 -1.82 7.02 -22.96
C ALA A 556 -1.92 5.94 -21.88
N GLN A 557 -1.48 4.71 -22.16
CA GLN A 557 -1.41 3.63 -21.18
C GLN A 557 -0.44 3.97 -20.03
N GLY A 558 0.72 4.54 -20.33
CA GLY A 558 1.68 4.98 -19.33
C GLY A 558 1.10 6.09 -18.43
N GLN A 559 0.36 7.03 -19.01
CA GLN A 559 -0.32 8.09 -18.28
C GLN A 559 -1.44 7.55 -17.37
N LEU A 560 -2.27 6.62 -17.86
CA LEU A 560 -3.31 5.97 -17.06
C LEU A 560 -2.70 5.19 -15.89
N GLN A 561 -1.62 4.44 -16.14
CA GLN A 561 -0.91 3.70 -15.09
C GLN A 561 -0.30 4.65 -14.04
N MET A 562 0.22 5.80 -14.47
CA MET A 562 0.71 6.83 -13.55
C MET A 562 -0.43 7.45 -12.73
N SER A 563 -1.59 7.71 -13.35
CA SER A 563 -2.79 8.20 -12.66
C SER A 563 -3.26 7.21 -11.58
N LEU A 564 -3.35 5.92 -11.93
CA LEU A 564 -3.74 4.86 -10.99
C LEU A 564 -2.75 4.74 -9.81
N MET A 565 -1.45 4.90 -10.07
CA MET A 565 -0.44 4.91 -9.01
C MET A 565 -0.58 6.12 -8.10
N ASN A 566 -0.85 7.31 -8.65
CA ASN A 566 -1.10 8.51 -7.86
C ASN A 566 -2.35 8.36 -7.00
N GLU A 567 -3.47 7.88 -7.56
CA GLU A 567 -4.69 7.61 -6.80
C GLU A 567 -4.47 6.57 -5.68
N MET A 568 -3.68 5.52 -5.95
CA MET A 568 -3.33 4.55 -4.92
C MET A 568 -2.50 5.19 -3.79
N THR A 569 -1.57 6.08 -4.12
CA THR A 569 -0.79 6.83 -3.13
C THR A 569 -1.69 7.78 -2.35
N ASP A 570 -2.59 8.51 -3.00
CA ASP A 570 -3.56 9.40 -2.35
C ASP A 570 -4.45 8.63 -1.37
N LEU A 571 -5.02 7.49 -1.78
CA LEU A 571 -5.82 6.63 -0.91
C LEU A 571 -5.01 6.07 0.28
N GLN A 572 -3.72 5.78 0.10
CA GLN A 572 -2.85 5.37 1.20
C GLN A 572 -2.66 6.51 2.20
N THR A 573 -2.38 7.73 1.72
CA THR A 573 -2.25 8.90 2.60
C THR A 573 -3.56 9.21 3.34
N GLU A 574 -4.71 9.08 2.68
CA GLU A 574 -6.01 9.26 3.32
C GLU A 574 -6.26 8.18 4.38
N ASN A 575 -5.90 6.92 4.12
CA ASN A 575 -6.03 5.83 5.09
C ASN A 575 -5.15 6.10 6.33
N ASP A 576 -3.92 6.57 6.12
CA ASP A 576 -3.01 6.91 7.20
C ASP A 576 -3.52 8.11 8.01
N ASN A 577 -4.09 9.12 7.35
CA ASN A 577 -4.78 10.24 7.99
C ASN A 577 -5.98 9.78 8.82
N LEU A 578 -6.84 8.90 8.29
CA LEU A 578 -7.98 8.34 9.02
C LEU A 578 -7.52 7.50 10.23
N ARG A 579 -6.45 6.72 10.08
CA ARG A 579 -5.83 5.97 11.19
C ARG A 579 -5.28 6.90 12.26
N ALA A 580 -4.64 8.00 11.86
CA ALA A 580 -4.15 9.02 12.78
C ALA A 580 -5.32 9.71 13.53
N GLN A 581 -6.41 10.04 12.83
CA GLN A 581 -7.62 10.59 13.44
C GLN A 581 -8.27 9.62 14.43
N LEU A 582 -8.32 8.32 14.10
CA LEU A 582 -8.83 7.29 15.00
C LEU A 582 -7.93 7.08 16.22
N ARG A 583 -6.60 7.19 16.08
CA ARG A 583 -5.67 7.19 17.21
C ARG A 583 -5.87 8.40 18.10
N ALA A 584 -6.06 9.59 17.54
CA ALA A 584 -6.29 10.82 18.29
C ALA A 584 -7.66 10.91 18.99
N ARG A 585 -8.62 10.04 18.64
CA ARG A 585 -9.95 9.97 19.25
C ARG A 585 -10.10 8.88 20.33
N LYS A 586 -9.17 7.93 20.37
CA LYS A 586 -9.05 7.00 21.50
C LYS A 586 -8.35 7.71 22.63
#